data_AF-A0A847LTH4-F1
#
_entry.id   AF-A0A847LTH4-F1
#
_cell.length_a   1.000
_cell.length_b   1.000
_cell.length_c   1.000
_cell.angle_alpha   90.00
_cell.angle_beta   90.00
_cell.angle_gamma   90.00
#
_symmetry.space_group_name_H-M   'P 1'
#
loop_
_entity.id
_entity.type
_entity.pdbx_description
1 polymer ?
#
loop_
_entity_poly.entity_id
_entity_poly.type
_entity_poly.pdbx_seq_one_letter_code
_entity_poly.pdbx_strand_id
1 'polypeptide(L)'
;MGKELINKKQFTEIFEKKINPFLVQEKDLFIKIINEKITPKTRNFLENEELCKNIFEQFYEILPKSIKLLIKKQIFIEYCVKNKKKVIDLIDSKLCSSPSTASTNDEKMEP
;
A
#
# COMPACT_ATOMS: atom_id res chain seq x y z
N MET A 1 -23.90 -15.33 -19.62
CA MET A 1 -22.59 -15.65 -19.01
C MET A 1 -22.23 -14.58 -18.00
N GLY A 2 -22.56 -14.83 -16.73
CA GLY A 2 -22.33 -13.89 -15.63
C GLY A 2 -20.83 -13.71 -15.40
N LYS A 3 -20.33 -12.51 -15.64
CA LYS A 3 -19.01 -12.11 -15.16
C LYS A 3 -19.17 -11.96 -13.65
N GLU A 4 -18.90 -13.03 -12.92
CA GLU A 4 -18.94 -13.02 -11.46
C GLU A 4 -18.00 -11.90 -11.00
N LEU A 5 -18.59 -10.80 -10.55
CA LEU A 5 -17.88 -9.75 -9.86
C LEU A 5 -17.35 -10.43 -8.60
N ILE A 6 -16.03 -10.66 -8.53
CA ILE A 6 -15.41 -11.20 -7.32
C ILE A 6 -15.94 -10.38 -6.15
N ASN A 7 -16.72 -11.04 -5.29
CA ASN A 7 -17.37 -10.35 -4.19
C ASN A 7 -16.30 -9.88 -3.21
N LYS A 8 -16.54 -8.81 -2.44
CA LYS A 8 -15.53 -8.18 -1.57
C LYS A 8 -14.80 -9.19 -0.67
N LYS A 9 -15.52 -10.21 -0.20
CA LYS A 9 -15.00 -11.30 0.63
C LYS A 9 -14.00 -12.21 -0.11
N GLN A 10 -14.30 -12.57 -1.36
CA GLN A 10 -13.42 -13.37 -2.22
C GLN A 10 -12.17 -12.59 -2.61
N PHE A 11 -12.30 -11.29 -2.86
CA PHE A 11 -11.16 -10.42 -3.13
C PHE A 11 -10.19 -10.39 -1.96
N THR A 12 -10.70 -10.17 -0.74
CA THR A 12 -9.85 -10.15 0.46
C THR A 12 -9.08 -11.45 0.63
N GLU A 13 -9.74 -12.60 0.42
CA GLU A 13 -9.05 -13.89 0.52
C GLU A 13 -7.96 -14.07 -0.56
N ILE A 14 -8.23 -13.68 -1.81
CA ILE A 14 -7.21 -13.69 -2.88
C ILE A 14 -6.08 -12.72 -2.54
N PHE A 15 -6.41 -11.56 -1.97
CA PHE A 15 -5.43 -10.57 -1.56
C PHE A 15 -4.51 -11.16 -0.49
N GLU A 16 -5.06 -11.72 0.58
CA GLU A 16 -4.27 -12.28 1.68
C GLU A 16 -3.49 -13.53 1.28
N LYS A 17 -4.06 -14.40 0.44
CA LYS A 17 -3.41 -15.67 0.05
C LYS A 17 -2.43 -15.55 -1.12
N LYS A 18 -2.61 -14.59 -2.03
CA LYS A 18 -1.78 -14.46 -3.24
C LYS A 18 -1.05 -13.13 -3.34
N ILE A 19 -1.75 -12.02 -3.09
CA ILE A 19 -1.17 -10.69 -3.28
C ILE A 19 -0.22 -10.37 -2.12
N ASN A 20 -0.64 -10.60 -0.89
CA ASN A 20 0.14 -10.32 0.31
C ASN A 20 1.51 -11.02 0.31
N PRO A 21 1.62 -12.35 0.10
CA PRO A 21 2.93 -12.98 0.02
C PRO A 21 3.77 -12.46 -1.15
N PHE A 22 3.15 -12.09 -2.27
CA PHE A 22 3.86 -11.49 -3.40
C PHE A 22 4.39 -10.09 -3.05
N LEU A 23 3.61 -9.25 -2.35
CA LEU A 23 4.04 -7.94 -1.88
C LEU A 23 5.22 -8.03 -0.90
N VAL A 24 5.18 -9.01 0.00
CA VAL A 24 6.28 -9.26 0.96
C VAL A 24 7.52 -9.80 0.26
N GLN A 25 7.34 -10.70 -0.72
CA GLN A 25 8.44 -11.28 -1.48
C GLN A 25 9.15 -10.22 -2.33
N GLU A 26 8.39 -9.40 -3.06
CA GLU A 26 8.90 -8.37 -3.97
C GLU A 26 8.96 -6.99 -3.31
N LYS A 27 9.00 -6.92 -1.97
CA LYS A 27 8.92 -5.68 -1.20
C LYS A 27 9.96 -4.63 -1.63
N ASP A 28 11.17 -5.07 -1.98
CA ASP A 28 12.27 -4.18 -2.38
C ASP A 28 11.94 -3.43 -3.68
N LEU A 29 11.28 -4.12 -4.61
CA LEU A 29 10.84 -3.60 -5.90
C LEU A 29 9.72 -2.57 -5.69
N PHE A 30 8.77 -2.86 -4.79
CA PHE A 30 7.72 -1.93 -4.39
C PHE A 30 8.28 -0.70 -3.66
N ILE A 31 9.22 -0.88 -2.72
CA ILE A 31 9.91 0.22 -2.02
C ILE A 31 10.63 1.12 -3.03
N LYS A 32 11.29 0.53 -4.02
CA LYS A 32 11.97 1.29 -5.08
C LYS A 32 11.00 2.14 -5.88
N ILE A 33 9.86 1.59 -6.30
CA ILE A 33 8.82 2.33 -7.05
C ILE A 33 8.23 3.45 -6.20
N ILE A 34 7.96 3.14 -4.93
CA ILE A 34 7.50 4.10 -3.95
C ILE A 34 8.52 5.24 -3.85
N ASN A 35 9.80 4.96 -3.60
CA ASN A 35 10.85 5.98 -3.49
C ASN A 35 11.11 6.75 -4.79
N GLU A 36 10.95 6.11 -5.95
CA GLU A 36 11.11 6.75 -7.25
C GLU A 36 9.95 7.74 -7.53
N LYS A 37 8.73 7.39 -7.11
CA LYS A 37 7.54 8.24 -7.23
C LYS A 37 7.44 9.28 -6.12
N ILE A 38 7.93 8.97 -4.93
CA ILE A 38 7.95 9.88 -3.78
C ILE A 38 9.22 10.69 -3.84
N THR A 39 9.10 11.92 -4.32
CA THR A 39 10.14 12.92 -4.14
C THR A 39 10.35 13.19 -2.63
N PRO A 40 11.56 13.53 -2.15
CA PRO A 40 11.79 13.88 -0.73
C PRO A 40 10.88 14.98 -0.16
N LYS A 41 10.23 15.79 -1.02
CA LYS A 41 9.22 16.78 -0.63
C LYS A 41 7.86 16.18 -0.27
N THR A 42 7.57 14.95 -0.67
CA THR A 42 6.26 14.31 -0.55
C THR A 42 6.28 13.17 0.46
N ARG A 43 6.89 13.41 1.63
CA ARG A 43 6.91 12.44 2.75
C ARG A 43 5.51 11.94 3.14
N ASN A 44 4.46 12.72 2.86
CA ASN A 44 3.05 12.33 3.03
C ASN A 44 2.35 11.95 1.72
N PHE A 45 2.97 11.12 0.88
CA PHE A 45 2.30 10.56 -0.30
C PHE A 45 1.00 9.81 0.06
N LEU A 46 0.91 9.25 1.28
CA LEU A 46 -0.30 8.61 1.81
C LEU A 46 -1.49 9.57 1.92
N GLU A 47 -1.26 10.88 2.09
CA GLU A 47 -2.31 11.90 2.08
C GLU A 47 -2.75 12.26 0.66
N ASN A 48 -1.87 12.07 -0.32
CA ASN A 48 -2.13 12.37 -1.72
C ASN A 48 -2.79 11.16 -2.41
N GLU A 49 -4.12 11.17 -2.49
CA GLU A 49 -4.88 10.06 -3.08
C GLU A 49 -4.50 9.79 -4.55
N GLU A 50 -4.21 10.84 -5.33
CA GLU A 50 -3.75 10.71 -6.73
C GLU A 50 -2.39 10.00 -6.83
N LEU A 51 -1.43 10.35 -5.94
CA LEU A 51 -0.13 9.67 -5.90
C LEU A 51 -0.28 8.23 -5.44
N CYS A 52 -1.10 7.96 -4.42
CA CYS A 52 -1.42 6.59 -4.01
C CYS A 52 -2.01 5.78 -5.17
N LYS A 53 -3.00 6.32 -5.90
CA LYS A 53 -3.59 5.65 -7.06
C LYS A 53 -2.53 5.31 -8.09
N ASN A 54 -1.67 6.27 -8.45
CA ASN A 54 -0.61 6.05 -9.44
C ASN A 54 0.40 4.97 -9.00
N ILE A 55 0.80 4.96 -7.73
CA ILE A 55 1.67 3.92 -7.17
C ILE A 55 0.98 2.55 -7.19
N PHE A 56 -0.26 2.46 -6.72
CA PHE A 56 -1.01 1.20 -6.71
C PHE A 56 -1.35 0.71 -8.13
N GLU A 57 -1.48 1.61 -9.11
CA GLU A 57 -1.58 1.22 -10.51
C GLU A 57 -0.31 0.50 -10.98
N GLN A 58 0.86 1.04 -10.68
CA GLN A 58 2.14 0.37 -10.97
C GLN A 58 2.24 -0.97 -10.24
N PHE A 59 1.75 -1.04 -9.00
CA PHE A 59 1.75 -2.30 -8.25
C PHE A 59 0.93 -3.36 -8.97
N TYR A 60 -0.27 -2.98 -9.43
CA TYR A 60 -1.10 -3.85 -10.23
C TYR A 60 -0.38 -4.31 -11.50
N GLU A 61 0.39 -3.44 -12.17
CA GLU A 61 1.14 -3.81 -13.38
C GLU A 61 2.26 -4.82 -13.14
N ILE A 62 2.82 -4.87 -11.93
CA ILE A 62 3.88 -5.83 -11.57
C ILE A 62 3.28 -7.17 -11.14
N LEU A 63 2.02 -7.17 -10.69
CA LEU A 63 1.35 -8.40 -10.30
C LEU A 63 1.38 -9.43 -11.45
N PRO A 64 1.59 -10.72 -11.12
CA PRO A 64 1.57 -11.78 -12.10
C PRO A 64 0.21 -11.85 -12.80
N LYS A 65 0.24 -12.22 -14.09
CA LYS A 65 -0.96 -12.30 -14.95
C LYS A 65 -2.07 -13.15 -14.31
N SER A 66 -1.71 -14.21 -13.58
CA SER A 66 -2.66 -15.07 -12.88
C SER A 66 -3.48 -14.33 -11.82
N ILE A 67 -2.89 -13.37 -11.11
CA ILE A 67 -3.60 -12.53 -10.13
C ILE A 67 -4.45 -11.50 -10.88
N LYS A 68 -3.91 -10.83 -11.90
CA LYS A 68 -4.66 -9.88 -12.73
C LYS A 68 -5.89 -10.48 -13.41
N LEU A 69 -5.88 -11.78 -13.69
CA LEU A 69 -7.04 -12.50 -14.24
C LEU A 69 -8.13 -12.71 -13.19
N LEU A 70 -7.72 -12.88 -11.93
CA LEU A 70 -8.60 -13.14 -10.78
C LEU A 70 -9.22 -11.89 -10.20
N ILE A 71 -8.65 -10.70 -10.42
CA ILE A 71 -9.10 -9.45 -9.81
C ILE A 71 -9.10 -8.31 -10.82
N LYS A 72 -10.11 -7.42 -10.75
CA LYS A 72 -10.13 -6.22 -11.60
C LYS A 72 -9.19 -5.17 -11.03
N LYS A 73 -8.43 -4.50 -11.92
CA LYS A 73 -7.57 -3.34 -11.61
C LYS A 73 -8.28 -2.32 -10.71
N GLN A 74 -9.53 -1.96 -11.04
CA GLN A 74 -10.28 -0.96 -10.28
C GLN A 74 -10.56 -1.41 -8.82
N ILE A 75 -10.95 -2.66 -8.60
CA ILE A 75 -11.21 -3.22 -7.26
C ILE A 75 -9.91 -3.26 -6.45
N PHE A 76 -8.81 -3.64 -7.09
CA PHE A 76 -7.50 -3.66 -6.46
C PHE A 76 -7.06 -2.28 -6.00
N ILE A 77 -7.13 -1.28 -6.88
CA ILE A 77 -6.76 0.09 -6.54
C ILE A 77 -7.67 0.62 -5.44
N GLU A 78 -8.99 0.43 -5.54
CA GLU A 78 -9.94 0.87 -4.50
C GLU A 78 -9.61 0.24 -3.14
N TYR A 79 -9.32 -1.06 -3.10
CA TYR A 79 -8.93 -1.74 -1.89
C TYR A 79 -7.59 -1.24 -1.33
N CYS A 80 -6.60 -1.04 -2.20
CA CYS A 80 -5.27 -0.56 -1.80
C CYS A 80 -5.32 0.89 -1.31
N VAL A 81 -6.06 1.78 -1.97
CA VAL A 81 -6.24 3.17 -1.54
C VAL A 81 -6.99 3.21 -0.20
N LYS A 82 -8.04 2.39 -0.04
CA LYS A 82 -8.80 2.30 1.21
C LYS A 82 -7.99 1.75 2.37
N ASN A 83 -7.10 0.78 2.10
CA ASN A 83 -6.26 0.13 3.09
C ASN A 83 -4.77 0.52 2.96
N LYS A 84 -4.48 1.71 2.42
CA LYS A 84 -3.13 2.13 2.02
C LYS A 84 -2.09 1.97 3.13
N LYS A 85 -2.44 2.33 4.37
CA LYS A 85 -1.55 2.11 5.53
C LYS A 85 -1.19 0.64 5.69
N LYS A 86 -2.16 -0.28 5.65
CA LYS A 86 -1.90 -1.73 5.79
C LYS A 86 -1.06 -2.27 4.64
N VAL A 87 -1.38 -1.89 3.40
CA VAL A 87 -0.65 -2.37 2.22
C VAL A 87 0.80 -1.90 2.24
N ILE A 88 1.03 -0.63 2.59
CA ILE A 88 2.37 -0.07 2.69
C ILE A 88 3.12 -0.67 3.89
N ASP A 89 2.46 -0.86 5.03
CA ASP A 89 3.06 -1.48 6.23
C ASP A 89 3.51 -2.92 5.98
N LEU A 90 2.77 -3.68 5.15
CA LEU A 90 3.16 -5.03 4.70
C LEU A 90 4.42 -5.04 3.84
N ILE A 91 4.67 -3.97 3.08
CA ILE A 91 5.83 -3.83 2.19
C ILE A 91 7.02 -3.32 3.01
N ASP A 92 6.82 -2.20 3.70
CA ASP A 92 7.79 -1.60 4.60
C ASP A 92 7.08 -0.74 5.66
N SER A 93 7.12 -1.21 6.90
CA SER A 93 6.53 -0.52 8.05
C SER A 93 7.19 0.85 8.32
N LYS A 94 8.44 1.07 7.87
CA LYS A 94 9.11 2.37 8.03
C LYS A 94 8.56 3.44 7.10
N LEU A 95 7.98 3.07 5.95
CA LEU A 95 7.27 4.01 5.07
C LEU A 95 5.96 4.53 5.69
N CYS A 96 5.33 3.73 6.55
CA CYS A 96 4.14 4.16 7.29
C CYS A 96 4.50 4.90 8.59
N SER A 97 5.75 4.75 9.04
CA SER A 97 6.34 5.55 10.10
C SER A 97 6.68 6.93 9.55
N SER A 98 5.68 7.82 9.48
CA SER A 98 5.97 9.22 9.79
C SER A 98 6.82 9.22 11.08
N PRO A 99 7.83 10.10 11.25
CA PRO A 99 8.47 10.20 12.54
C PRO A 99 7.35 10.48 13.54
N SER A 100 7.00 9.48 14.36
CA SER A 100 6.35 9.76 15.62
C SER A 100 7.31 10.70 16.30
N THR A 101 6.95 11.97 16.33
CA THR A 101 7.32 12.88 17.40
C THR A 101 6.78 12.25 18.68
N ALA A 102 7.43 11.18 19.14
CA ALA A 102 7.26 10.64 20.45
C ALA A 102 8.18 11.48 21.34
N SER A 103 7.54 12.39 22.05
CA SER A 103 7.91 12.96 23.35
C SER A 103 9.36 13.39 23.56
N THR A 104 9.54 14.70 23.66
CA THR A 104 10.04 15.26 24.92
C THR A 104 9.20 16.50 25.25
N ASN A 105 7.97 16.24 25.70
CA ASN A 105 7.39 17.08 26.74
C ASN A 105 7.37 16.19 27.97
N ASP A 106 8.36 16.36 28.84
CA ASP A 106 8.13 16.23 30.27
C ASP A 106 8.85 17.38 30.97
N GLU A 107 8.06 18.07 31.74
CA GLU A 107 8.25 19.30 32.46
C GLU A 107 8.96 18.99 33.79
N LYS A 108 10.09 19.64 34.10
CA LYS A 108 10.44 19.82 35.51
C LYS A 108 11.39 20.99 35.77
N MET A 109 10.75 22.11 36.10
CA MET A 109 10.94 22.91 37.33
C MET A 109 12.37 23.29 37.77
N GLU A 110 12.53 24.61 37.93
CA GLU A 110 13.60 25.36 38.59
C GLU A 110 14.11 24.72 39.90
N PRO A 111 15.36 25.01 40.26
CA PRO A 111 15.55 25.98 41.35
C PRO A 111 16.45 27.18 41.00
#